data_AF-A0AAN4Z282-F1
#
_entry.id   AF-A0AAN4Z282-F1
#
_cell.length_a   1.000
_cell.length_b   1.000
_cell.length_c   1.000
_cell.angle_alpha   90.00
_cell.angle_beta   90.00
_cell.angle_gamma   90.00
#
_symmetry.space_group_name_H-M   'P 1'
#
loop_
_entity.id
_entity.type
_entity.pdbx_description
1 polymer ?
#
loop_
_entity_poly.entity_id
_entity_poly.type
_entity_poly.pdbx_seq_one_letter_code
_entity_poly.pdbx_strand_id
1 'polypeptide(L)'
;MPNMQLKTKKSEDEIKRLFFDPNLKKASSSRGLGVVNENALHEWTEVSELRLFSKVVYFKPAGVNRHFNLGQLVNYMNNIYEDEEHTDFQVFLTPEDFKLYKKRREITNKPDIIIFKPAYKIRPTPEMIMTKLREFYDMETVENHEYLPDCFTEKSVFVVSREMLENEKAGSVSKEAERAMSTPVPTLKRKLEKEENSRSGSPSLSGPSRKKKALALDNSRSSSPTGSKKQ
;
A
#
# COMPACT_ATOMS: atom_id res chain seq x y z
N MET A 1 15.25 50.55 23.81
CA MET A 1 14.84 49.15 23.58
C MET A 1 15.91 48.24 24.19
N PRO A 2 15.66 47.55 25.31
CA PRO A 2 16.66 46.65 25.90
C PRO A 2 16.78 45.36 25.08
N ASN A 3 18.03 44.97 24.80
CA ASN A 3 18.41 43.82 24.00
C ASN A 3 18.29 42.54 24.83
N MET A 4 17.41 41.61 24.42
CA MET A 4 17.14 40.37 25.16
C MET A 4 18.12 39.27 24.70
N GLN A 5 19.21 39.07 25.43
CA GLN A 5 20.16 37.99 25.18
C GLN A 5 19.69 36.70 25.87
N LEU A 6 19.26 35.71 25.08
CA LEU A 6 18.90 34.37 25.54
C LEU A 6 20.16 33.60 25.91
N LYS A 7 20.34 33.32 27.21
CA LYS A 7 21.42 32.46 27.72
C LYS A 7 21.08 30.99 27.47
N THR A 8 21.56 30.41 26.37
CA THR A 8 21.50 28.95 26.17
C THR A 8 22.61 28.28 26.97
N LYS A 9 22.24 27.44 27.95
CA LYS A 9 23.15 26.81 28.93
C LYS A 9 23.89 25.57 28.41
N LYS A 10 23.79 25.21 27.13
CA LYS A 10 24.42 24.00 26.58
C LYS A 10 25.09 24.34 25.26
N SER A 11 26.31 23.83 25.08
CA SER A 11 27.03 23.98 23.82
C SER A 11 26.41 23.10 22.73
N GLU A 12 26.59 23.49 21.48
CA GLU A 12 26.11 22.71 20.32
C GLU A 12 26.65 21.27 20.34
N ASP A 13 27.88 21.08 20.80
CA ASP A 13 28.51 19.76 20.93
C ASP A 13 27.86 18.89 22.02
N GLU A 14 27.39 19.50 23.11
CA GLU A 14 26.66 18.80 24.16
C GLU A 14 25.28 18.33 23.66
N ILE A 15 24.61 19.16 22.85
CA ILE A 15 23.36 18.80 22.18
C ILE A 15 23.61 17.67 21.17
N LYS A 16 24.68 17.75 20.38
CA LYS A 16 25.01 16.72 19.39
C LYS A 16 25.30 15.37 20.04
N ARG A 17 26.03 15.32 21.16
CA ARG A 17 26.26 14.08 21.90
C ARG A 17 24.97 13.49 22.46
N LEU A 18 24.12 14.31 23.08
CA LEU A 18 22.88 13.82 23.70
C LEU A 18 21.89 13.22 22.69
N PHE A 19 21.83 13.75 21.46
CA PHE A 19 20.83 13.32 20.48
C PHE A 19 21.37 12.41 19.37
N PHE A 20 22.66 12.47 19.06
CA PHE A 20 23.24 11.75 17.92
C PHE A 20 24.32 10.74 18.32
N ASP A 21 24.46 10.41 19.60
CA ASP A 21 25.40 9.38 20.02
C ASP A 21 25.03 8.02 19.39
N PRO A 22 25.94 7.37 18.64
CA PRO A 22 25.66 6.09 17.99
C PRO A 22 25.34 4.97 18.98
N ASN A 23 25.73 5.14 20.25
CA ASN A 23 25.40 4.21 21.34
C ASN A 23 23.98 4.39 21.89
N LEU A 24 23.33 5.55 21.72
CA LEU A 24 21.92 5.73 22.09
C LEU A 24 21.00 4.89 21.21
N LYS A 25 21.31 4.73 19.91
CA LYS A 25 20.60 3.79 19.02
C LYS A 25 20.68 2.34 19.50
N LYS A 26 21.82 1.94 20.08
CA LYS A 26 21.99 0.62 20.68
C LYS A 26 21.25 0.49 22.02
N ALA A 27 21.23 1.55 22.83
CA ALA A 27 20.52 1.57 24.10
C ALA A 27 18.99 1.62 23.96
N SER A 28 18.45 2.24 22.90
CA SER A 28 17.02 2.16 22.56
C SER A 28 16.62 0.77 22.08
N SER A 29 17.54 0.04 21.44
CA SER A 29 17.31 -1.34 21.01
C SER A 29 17.43 -2.36 22.16
N SER A 30 18.24 -2.08 23.20
CA SER A 30 18.52 -3.01 24.30
C SER A 30 17.60 -2.92 25.52
N ARG A 31 16.64 -1.97 25.55
CA ARG A 31 15.61 -1.93 26.60
C ARG A 31 14.52 -3.00 26.37
N GLY A 32 14.86 -4.26 26.61
CA GLY A 32 13.99 -5.22 27.30
C GLY A 32 12.69 -5.72 26.64
N LEU A 33 12.41 -5.41 25.38
CA LEU A 33 11.40 -6.15 24.59
C LEU A 33 12.19 -7.05 23.64
N GLY A 34 12.39 -8.32 24.05
CA GLY A 34 13.27 -9.28 23.39
C GLY A 34 13.07 -9.29 21.88
N VAL A 35 14.19 -9.35 21.13
CA VAL A 35 14.31 -9.36 19.65
C VAL A 35 12.97 -9.59 18.97
N VAL A 36 12.15 -8.53 18.92
CA VAL A 36 10.92 -8.56 18.14
C VAL A 36 11.48 -8.43 16.75
N ASN A 37 11.43 -9.53 15.99
CA ASN A 37 11.78 -9.52 14.59
C ASN A 37 11.05 -8.33 13.98
N GLU A 38 11.75 -7.23 13.68
CA GLU A 38 11.12 -5.96 13.27
C GLU A 38 10.28 -6.19 12.01
N ASN A 39 10.65 -7.20 11.23
CA ASN A 39 9.92 -7.67 10.06
C ASN A 39 8.53 -8.23 10.40
N ALA A 40 8.32 -8.82 11.58
CA ALA A 40 7.02 -9.36 12.00
C ALA A 40 5.99 -8.25 12.32
N LEU A 41 6.43 -7.01 12.56
CA LEU A 41 5.55 -5.84 12.66
C LEU A 41 5.08 -5.34 11.28
N HIS A 42 5.71 -5.80 10.21
CA HIS A 42 5.44 -5.37 8.84
C HIS A 42 4.80 -6.47 7.99
N GLU A 43 4.45 -7.60 8.60
CA GLU A 43 3.84 -8.73 7.91
C GLU A 43 2.34 -8.47 7.68
N TRP A 44 1.92 -8.60 6.42
CA TRP A 44 0.51 -8.52 6.05
C TRP A 44 -0.22 -9.78 6.52
N THR A 45 -1.33 -9.59 7.20
CA THR A 45 -2.27 -10.65 7.60
C THR A 45 -3.51 -10.62 6.71
N GLU A 46 -4.22 -11.74 6.60
CA GLU A 46 -5.49 -11.82 5.86
C GLU A 46 -6.49 -10.73 6.31
N VAL A 47 -6.56 -10.47 7.62
CA VAL A 47 -7.45 -9.44 8.18
C VAL A 47 -7.04 -8.03 7.75
N SER A 48 -5.74 -7.72 7.73
CA SER A 48 -5.25 -6.42 7.25
C SER A 48 -5.43 -6.27 5.74
N GLU A 49 -5.24 -7.34 4.96
CA GLU A 49 -5.48 -7.30 3.51
C GLU A 49 -6.97 -7.08 3.21
N LEU A 50 -7.86 -7.80 3.89
CA LEU A 50 -9.30 -7.61 3.78
C LEU A 50 -9.71 -6.16 4.09
N ARG A 51 -9.12 -5.56 5.13
CA ARG A 51 -9.36 -4.14 5.46
C ARG A 51 -8.85 -3.23 4.35
N LEU A 52 -7.65 -3.47 3.82
CA LEU A 52 -7.09 -2.70 2.71
C LEU A 52 -8.05 -2.74 1.51
N PHE A 53 -8.50 -3.92 1.10
CA PHE A 53 -9.44 -4.07 -0.01
C PHE A 53 -10.75 -3.32 0.23
N SER A 54 -11.31 -3.43 1.43
CA SER A 54 -12.53 -2.71 1.80
C SER A 54 -12.34 -1.19 1.66
N LYS A 55 -11.19 -0.65 2.09
CA LYS A 55 -10.94 0.81 2.06
C LYS A 55 -10.49 1.34 0.70
N VAL A 56 -9.82 0.53 -0.13
CA VAL A 56 -9.37 0.92 -1.48
C VAL A 56 -10.54 1.30 -2.38
N VAL A 57 -11.70 0.64 -2.22
CA VAL A 57 -12.91 0.97 -2.99
C VAL A 57 -13.38 2.40 -2.73
N TYR A 58 -13.21 2.90 -1.50
CA TYR A 58 -13.64 4.26 -1.12
C TYR A 58 -12.61 5.33 -1.43
N PHE A 59 -11.32 5.02 -1.22
CA PHE A 59 -10.25 6.01 -1.35
C PHE A 59 -9.48 5.92 -2.65
N LYS A 60 -9.69 4.97 -3.56
CA LYS A 60 -9.01 4.81 -4.88
C LYS A 60 -7.73 5.66 -5.06
N PRO A 61 -6.53 5.15 -4.70
CA PRO A 61 -5.29 5.93 -4.72
C PRO A 61 -4.68 5.98 -6.13
N ALA A 62 -5.40 6.56 -7.08
CA ALA A 62 -5.01 6.73 -8.48
C ALA A 62 -5.42 8.13 -9.00
N GLY A 63 -4.80 8.56 -10.10
CA GLY A 63 -5.10 9.83 -10.78
C GLY A 63 -4.72 11.08 -9.98
N VAL A 64 -5.42 12.19 -10.23
CA VAL A 64 -5.08 13.51 -9.66
C VAL A 64 -5.06 13.51 -8.13
N ASN A 65 -5.97 12.77 -7.49
CA ASN A 65 -6.10 12.71 -6.03
C ASN A 65 -5.25 11.61 -5.38
N ARG A 66 -4.42 10.90 -6.14
CA ARG A 66 -3.65 9.74 -5.69
C ARG A 66 -2.98 9.93 -4.33
N HIS A 67 -2.25 11.02 -4.14
CA HIS A 67 -1.51 11.27 -2.90
C HIS A 67 -2.41 11.55 -1.70
N PHE A 68 -3.46 12.35 -1.89
CA PHE A 68 -4.43 12.64 -0.84
C PHE A 68 -5.14 11.37 -0.38
N ASN A 69 -5.63 10.61 -1.36
CA ASN A 69 -6.32 9.35 -1.21
C ASN A 69 -5.45 8.27 -0.53
N LEU A 70 -4.17 8.18 -0.92
CA LEU A 70 -3.21 7.29 -0.27
C LEU A 70 -2.97 7.68 1.19
N GLY A 71 -2.88 8.99 1.49
CA GLY A 71 -2.78 9.49 2.87
C GLY A 71 -3.99 9.11 3.72
N GLN A 72 -5.21 9.23 3.17
CA GLN A 72 -6.41 8.77 3.85
C GLN A 72 -6.38 7.26 4.06
N LEU A 73 -5.99 6.48 3.06
CA LEU A 73 -5.91 5.04 3.16
C LEU A 73 -4.95 4.61 4.28
N VAL A 74 -3.78 5.24 4.40
CA VAL A 74 -2.85 5.01 5.53
C VAL A 74 -3.53 5.34 6.86
N ASN A 75 -4.25 6.45 6.96
CA ASN A 75 -4.94 6.83 8.18
C ASN A 75 -6.00 5.79 8.59
N TYR A 76 -6.89 5.38 7.67
CA TYR A 76 -7.94 4.39 7.90
C TYR A 76 -7.45 2.94 8.05
N MET A 77 -6.25 2.64 7.53
CA MET A 77 -5.57 1.36 7.81
C MET A 77 -4.96 1.33 9.20
N ASN A 78 -4.64 2.47 9.81
CA ASN A 78 -4.02 2.56 11.12
C ASN A 78 -5.01 2.89 12.26
N ASN A 79 -6.21 3.32 11.90
CA ASN A 79 -7.26 3.78 12.80
C ASN A 79 -8.62 3.24 12.35
N ILE A 80 -9.49 2.93 13.31
CA ILE A 80 -10.88 2.55 13.06
C ILE A 80 -11.80 3.58 13.69
N TYR A 81 -12.51 4.37 12.89
CA TYR A 81 -13.44 5.37 13.39
C TYR A 81 -14.79 4.73 13.74
N GLU A 82 -15.39 5.15 14.84
CA GLU A 82 -16.68 4.61 15.33
C GLU A 82 -17.83 4.78 14.32
N ASP A 83 -17.76 5.82 13.50
CA ASP A 83 -18.75 6.21 12.49
C ASP A 83 -18.41 5.69 11.08
N GLU A 84 -17.39 4.83 10.93
CA GLU A 84 -17.11 4.22 9.64
C GLU A 84 -18.30 3.41 9.11
N GLU A 85 -18.82 3.83 7.96
CA GLU A 85 -19.83 3.08 7.23
C GLU A 85 -19.23 1.80 6.61
N HIS A 86 -20.08 0.78 6.47
CA HIS A 86 -19.75 -0.49 5.81
C HIS A 86 -18.54 -1.25 6.40
N THR A 87 -18.17 -0.98 7.65
CA THR A 87 -17.12 -1.71 8.37
C THR A 87 -17.73 -2.79 9.27
N ASP A 88 -17.28 -4.04 9.12
CA ASP A 88 -17.56 -5.10 10.10
C ASP A 88 -16.61 -4.98 11.30
N PHE A 89 -17.03 -4.20 12.30
CA PHE A 89 -16.23 -3.92 13.50
C PHE A 89 -15.84 -5.17 14.28
N GLN A 90 -16.58 -6.29 14.17
CA GLN A 90 -16.25 -7.53 14.87
C GLN A 90 -14.96 -8.15 14.37
N VAL A 91 -14.66 -7.97 13.08
CA VAL A 91 -13.48 -8.55 12.42
C VAL A 91 -12.22 -7.75 12.73
N PHE A 92 -12.34 -6.43 12.88
CA PHE A 92 -11.19 -5.53 12.95
C PHE A 92 -10.86 -5.02 14.35
N LEU A 93 -11.76 -5.15 15.32
CA LEU A 93 -11.53 -4.73 16.71
C LEU A 93 -11.13 -5.89 17.62
N THR A 94 -10.44 -5.54 18.71
CA THR A 94 -10.25 -6.47 19.83
C THR A 94 -11.60 -6.81 20.47
N PRO A 95 -11.76 -7.98 21.12
CA PRO A 95 -13.00 -8.32 21.82
C PRO A 95 -13.43 -7.28 22.86
N GLU A 96 -12.47 -6.61 23.50
CA GLU A 96 -12.68 -5.55 24.48
C GLU A 96 -13.22 -4.28 23.81
N ASP A 97 -12.56 -3.81 22.74
CA ASP A 97 -12.96 -2.63 21.99
C ASP A 97 -14.32 -2.83 21.30
N PHE A 98 -14.59 -4.05 20.81
CA PHE A 98 -15.88 -4.37 20.22
C PHE A 98 -17.02 -4.33 21.23
N LYS A 99 -16.79 -4.77 22.48
CA LYS A 99 -17.77 -4.61 23.57
C LYS A 99 -18.02 -3.13 23.87
N LEU A 100 -16.98 -2.30 23.87
CA LEU A 100 -17.09 -0.86 24.06
C LEU A 100 -17.90 -0.21 22.92
N TYR A 101 -17.57 -0.55 21.67
CA TYR A 101 -18.30 -0.10 20.48
C TYR A 101 -19.79 -0.44 20.57
N LYS A 102 -20.15 -1.69 20.92
CA LYS A 102 -21.55 -2.11 21.09
C LYS A 102 -22.29 -1.27 22.12
N LYS A 103 -21.71 -1.10 23.31
CA LYS A 103 -22.30 -0.28 24.38
C LYS A 103 -22.54 1.16 23.93
N ARG A 104 -21.59 1.73 23.16
CA ARG A 104 -21.73 3.08 22.66
C ARG A 104 -22.78 3.22 21.58
N ARG A 105 -22.96 2.21 20.72
CA ARG A 105 -23.98 2.22 19.67
C ARG A 105 -25.42 2.37 20.23
N GLU A 106 -25.65 1.98 21.48
CA GLU A 106 -26.94 2.14 22.17
C GLU A 106 -27.20 3.57 22.67
N ILE A 107 -26.18 4.45 22.66
CA ILE A 107 -26.27 5.84 23.11
C ILE A 107 -26.66 6.74 21.93
N THR A 108 -27.81 7.43 22.03
CA THR A 108 -28.35 8.27 20.95
C THR A 108 -27.60 9.60 20.77
N ASN A 109 -27.09 10.20 21.84
CA ASN A 109 -26.40 11.50 21.83
C ASN A 109 -24.93 11.33 22.20
N LYS A 110 -24.13 10.85 21.25
CA LYS A 110 -22.69 10.65 21.46
C LYS A 110 -21.98 12.01 21.45
N PRO A 111 -21.17 12.33 22.48
CA PRO A 111 -20.48 13.62 22.52
C PRO A 111 -19.35 13.71 21.50
N ASP A 112 -18.62 12.60 21.27
CA ASP A 112 -17.44 12.54 20.40
C ASP A 112 -17.33 11.20 19.66
N ILE A 113 -16.67 11.19 18.49
CA ILE A 113 -16.30 9.98 17.73
C ILE A 113 -15.08 9.34 18.38
N ILE A 114 -15.19 8.07 18.76
CA ILE A 114 -14.02 7.30 19.24
C ILE A 114 -13.24 6.73 18.06
N ILE A 115 -11.92 6.75 18.21
CA ILE A 115 -10.98 6.10 17.29
C ILE A 115 -10.38 4.88 17.99
N PHE A 116 -10.60 3.71 17.42
CA PHE A 116 -10.03 2.45 17.88
C PHE A 116 -8.77 2.10 17.11
N LYS A 117 -7.94 1.21 17.69
CA LYS A 117 -6.81 0.62 17.00
C LYS A 117 -7.22 -0.72 16.37
N PRO A 118 -6.82 -1.00 15.12
CA PRO A 118 -7.07 -2.30 14.52
C PRO A 118 -6.40 -3.43 15.29
N ALA A 119 -7.06 -4.58 15.33
CA ALA A 119 -6.61 -5.80 16.00
C ALA A 119 -5.35 -6.41 15.36
N TYR A 120 -5.13 -6.21 14.06
CA TYR A 120 -3.89 -6.61 13.40
C TYR A 120 -2.73 -5.70 13.81
N LYS A 121 -1.50 -6.24 13.78
CA LYS A 121 -0.29 -5.55 14.26
C LYS A 121 0.31 -4.58 13.25
N ILE A 122 0.22 -4.88 11.95
CA ILE A 122 0.84 -4.07 10.90
C ILE A 122 0.34 -2.62 10.93
N ARG A 123 1.28 -1.70 10.74
CA ARG A 123 1.02 -0.26 10.61
C ARG A 123 1.57 0.24 9.28
N PRO A 124 0.85 0.02 8.16
CA PRO A 124 1.43 0.15 6.84
C PRO A 124 1.71 1.62 6.50
N THR A 125 2.85 1.86 5.86
CA THR A 125 3.25 3.16 5.28
C THR A 125 2.65 3.33 3.88
N PRO A 126 2.67 4.54 3.29
CA PRO A 126 2.24 4.75 1.90
C PRO A 126 2.92 3.80 0.90
N GLU A 127 4.22 3.54 1.07
CA GLU A 127 5.01 2.68 0.20
C GLU A 127 4.60 1.21 0.32
N MET A 128 4.32 0.76 1.54
CA MET A 128 3.83 -0.61 1.79
C MET A 128 2.48 -0.83 1.14
N ILE A 129 1.56 0.13 1.29
CA ILE A 129 0.23 0.08 0.66
C ILE A 129 0.37 0.05 -0.87
N MET A 130 1.13 0.98 -1.46
CA MET A 130 1.30 1.02 -2.92
C MET A 130 1.98 -0.24 -3.47
N THR A 131 2.93 -0.82 -2.74
CA THR A 131 3.55 -2.09 -3.12
C THR A 131 2.52 -3.22 -3.10
N LYS A 132 1.68 -3.27 -2.06
CA LYS A 132 0.63 -4.27 -1.96
C LYS A 132 -0.47 -4.09 -3.02
N LEU A 133 -0.81 -2.85 -3.37
CA LEU A 133 -1.76 -2.57 -4.45
C LEU A 133 -1.23 -2.97 -5.82
N ARG A 134 0.08 -2.79 -6.09
CA ARG A 134 0.71 -3.27 -7.33
C ARG A 134 0.75 -4.80 -7.45
N GLU A 135 0.73 -5.51 -6.33
CA GLU A 135 0.64 -6.98 -6.31
C GLU A 135 -0.76 -7.45 -6.73
N PHE A 136 -1.81 -6.75 -6.29
CA PHE A 136 -3.20 -7.14 -6.53
C PHE A 136 -3.82 -6.53 -7.78
N TYR A 137 -3.37 -5.36 -8.18
CA TYR A 137 -3.93 -4.57 -9.27
C TYR A 137 -2.82 -4.08 -10.19
N ASP A 138 -3.11 -4.04 -11.49
CA ASP A 138 -2.28 -3.32 -12.45
C ASP A 138 -2.50 -1.81 -12.31
N MET A 139 -1.78 -1.22 -11.35
CA MET A 139 -1.89 0.20 -11.04
C MET A 139 -1.48 1.10 -12.22
N GLU A 140 -0.61 0.64 -13.12
CA GLU A 140 -0.21 1.41 -14.32
C GLU A 140 -1.40 1.51 -15.28
N THR A 141 -2.06 0.39 -15.52
CA THR A 141 -3.30 0.37 -16.30
C THR A 141 -4.38 1.22 -15.65
N VAL A 142 -4.57 1.14 -14.33
CA VAL A 142 -5.56 1.98 -13.63
C VAL A 142 -5.27 3.47 -13.80
N GLU A 143 -4.02 3.90 -13.62
CA GLU A 143 -3.63 5.31 -13.75
C GLU A 143 -3.85 5.83 -15.19
N ASN A 144 -3.56 5.01 -16.20
CA ASN A 144 -3.77 5.38 -17.61
C ASN A 144 -5.25 5.52 -18.00
N HIS A 145 -6.15 4.87 -17.26
CA HIS A 145 -7.60 4.96 -17.49
C HIS A 145 -8.28 5.98 -16.57
N GLU A 146 -7.53 6.66 -15.70
CA GLU A 146 -8.08 7.73 -14.89
C GLU A 146 -8.39 8.96 -15.74
N TYR A 147 -9.54 9.56 -15.46
CA TYR A 147 -9.93 10.80 -16.11
C TYR A 147 -9.04 11.94 -15.61
N LEU A 148 -8.32 12.59 -16.53
CA LEU A 148 -7.56 13.80 -16.25
C LEU A 148 -8.40 15.01 -16.68
N PRO A 149 -8.88 15.85 -15.75
CA PRO A 149 -9.67 17.02 -16.11
C PRO A 149 -8.84 18.01 -16.95
N ASP A 150 -9.49 18.72 -17.87
CA ASP A 150 -8.82 19.68 -18.76
C ASP A 150 -8.03 20.77 -18.02
N CYS A 151 -8.46 21.16 -16.82
CA CYS A 151 -7.75 22.14 -15.99
C CYS A 151 -6.38 21.64 -15.48
N PHE A 152 -6.11 20.33 -15.54
CA PHE A 152 -4.80 19.73 -15.25
C PHE A 152 -3.99 19.45 -16.52
N THR A 153 -4.56 19.69 -17.70
CA THR A 153 -3.90 19.47 -18.99
C THR A 153 -3.47 20.81 -19.57
N GLU A 154 -2.30 21.30 -19.18
CA GLU A 154 -1.74 22.50 -19.78
C GLU A 154 -1.29 22.19 -21.22
N LYS A 155 -2.10 22.65 -22.19
CA LYS A 155 -1.73 22.61 -23.61
C LYS A 155 -0.73 23.72 -23.88
N SER A 156 0.55 23.47 -23.59
CA SER A 156 1.61 24.37 -24.02
C SER A 156 1.83 24.24 -25.53
N VAL A 157 1.71 25.36 -26.25
CA VAL A 157 2.10 25.42 -27.65
C VAL A 157 3.63 25.52 -27.67
N PHE A 158 4.29 24.36 -27.68
CA PHE A 158 5.73 24.30 -27.89
C PHE A 158 6.02 24.74 -29.33
N VAL A 159 6.42 26.00 -29.50
CA VAL A 159 6.97 26.47 -30.77
C VAL A 159 8.39 25.94 -30.85
N VAL A 160 8.57 24.83 -31.56
CA VAL A 160 9.90 24.34 -31.89
C VAL A 160 10.55 25.36 -32.83
N SER A 161 11.63 26.00 -32.38
CA SER A 161 12.38 26.95 -33.19
C SER A 161 12.80 26.30 -34.50
N ARG A 162 12.65 27.03 -35.61
CA ARG A 162 12.98 26.56 -36.96
C ARG A 162 14.43 26.02 -37.04
N GLU A 163 15.36 26.62 -36.31
CA GLU A 163 16.76 26.17 -36.22
C GLU A 163 16.92 24.73 -35.71
N MET A 164 16.07 24.27 -34.77
CA MET A 164 16.11 22.89 -34.28
C MET A 164 15.59 21.89 -35.32
N LEU A 165 14.56 22.29 -36.08
CA LEU A 165 14.04 21.50 -37.21
C LEU A 165 15.03 21.40 -38.38
N GLU A 166 15.84 22.43 -38.61
CA GLU A 166 16.86 22.43 -39.66
C GLU A 166 18.07 21.58 -39.29
N ASN A 167 18.48 21.56 -38.02
CA ASN A 167 19.58 20.72 -37.53
C ASN A 167 19.27 19.21 -37.58
N GLU A 168 18.02 18.79 -37.37
CA GLU A 168 17.64 17.38 -37.55
C GLU A 168 17.69 16.95 -39.02
N LYS A 169 17.24 17.81 -39.95
CA LYS A 169 17.33 17.53 -41.38
C LYS A 169 18.78 17.47 -41.87
N ALA A 170 19.66 18.33 -41.38
CA ALA A 170 21.08 18.27 -41.70
C ALA A 170 21.77 17.01 -41.13
N GLY A 171 21.35 16.57 -39.93
CA GLY A 171 21.85 15.34 -39.31
C GLY A 171 21.40 14.05 -39.98
N SER A 172 20.20 14.02 -40.59
CA SER A 172 19.70 12.84 -41.32
C SER A 172 20.32 12.68 -42.71
N VAL A 173 20.66 13.78 -43.40
CA VAL A 173 21.29 13.74 -44.73
C VAL A 173 22.71 13.14 -44.66
N SER A 174 23.43 13.38 -43.56
CA SER A 174 24.78 12.82 -43.38
C SER A 174 24.78 11.31 -43.08
N LYS A 175 23.71 10.76 -42.47
CA LYS A 175 23.61 9.32 -42.18
C LYS A 175 23.12 8.49 -43.36
N GLU A 176 22.39 9.08 -44.30
CA GLU A 176 21.95 8.41 -45.52
C GLU A 176 23.11 8.29 -46.54
N ALA A 177 24.05 9.25 -46.54
CA ALA A 177 25.28 9.19 -47.33
C ALA A 177 26.27 8.10 -46.86
N GLU A 178 26.37 7.81 -45.56
CA GLU A 178 27.21 6.71 -45.07
C GLU A 178 26.59 5.32 -45.30
N ARG A 179 25.26 5.20 -45.36
CA ARG A 179 24.58 3.93 -45.64
C ARG A 179 24.59 3.53 -47.12
N ALA A 180 24.82 4.49 -48.03
CA ALA A 180 24.94 4.23 -49.47
C ALA A 180 26.31 3.66 -49.90
N MET A 181 27.32 3.64 -49.00
CA MET A 181 28.66 3.11 -49.32
C MET A 181 29.00 1.75 -48.69
N SER A 182 28.09 1.11 -47.96
CA SER A 182 28.29 -0.26 -47.46
C SER A 182 27.33 -1.22 -48.18
N THR A 183 27.75 -1.66 -49.37
CA THR A 183 27.14 -2.80 -50.06
C THR A 183 27.70 -4.10 -49.46
N PRO A 184 26.86 -4.98 -48.88
CA PRO A 184 27.29 -6.33 -48.56
C PRO A 184 27.19 -7.20 -49.82
N VAL A 185 28.27 -7.95 -50.07
CA VAL A 185 28.41 -8.95 -51.14
C VAL A 185 27.33 -10.04 -51.00
N PRO A 186 26.63 -10.43 -52.08
CA PRO A 186 25.62 -11.48 -52.02
C PRO A 186 26.27 -12.86 -52.14
N THR A 187 26.28 -13.63 -51.05
CA THR A 187 26.60 -15.06 -51.08
C THR A 187 25.32 -15.89 -51.14
N LEU A 188 25.03 -16.36 -52.35
CA LEU A 188 24.06 -17.41 -52.66
C LEU A 188 24.32 -18.67 -51.82
N LYS A 189 23.41 -19.08 -50.92
CA LYS A 189 23.13 -20.50 -50.65
C LYS A 189 21.65 -20.78 -50.38
N ARG A 190 21.13 -21.46 -51.39
CA ARG A 190 19.94 -22.30 -51.61
C ARG A 190 19.55 -23.24 -50.45
N LYS A 191 18.24 -23.55 -50.44
CA LYS A 191 17.59 -24.87 -50.24
C LYS A 191 17.21 -25.21 -48.78
N LEU A 192 16.06 -25.78 -48.40
CA LEU A 192 14.69 -26.08 -48.88
C LEU A 192 14.05 -26.90 -47.72
N GLU A 193 12.71 -27.02 -47.69
CA GLU A 193 11.93 -28.03 -46.92
C GLU A 193 11.70 -27.70 -45.42
N LYS A 194 10.57 -28.03 -44.76
CA LYS A 194 9.40 -28.86 -45.09
C LYS A 194 8.31 -28.64 -44.01
N GLU A 195 7.06 -28.92 -44.40
CA GLU A 195 5.94 -29.52 -43.61
C GLU A 195 5.49 -28.85 -42.30
N GLU A 196 4.27 -28.30 -42.29
CA GLU A 196 3.04 -29.00 -41.83
C GLU A 196 3.15 -29.55 -40.40
N ASN A 197 2.48 -28.89 -39.45
CA ASN A 197 1.67 -29.66 -38.50
C ASN A 197 0.50 -28.86 -37.94
N SER A 198 -0.68 -29.23 -38.42
CA SER A 198 -2.00 -29.05 -37.85
C SER A 198 -2.17 -29.66 -36.45
N ARG A 199 -2.94 -29.00 -35.57
CA ARG A 199 -3.95 -29.56 -34.62
C ARG A 199 -4.33 -28.48 -33.59
N SER A 200 -5.50 -27.85 -33.64
CA SER A 200 -6.83 -28.35 -33.18
C SER A 200 -6.80 -28.96 -31.78
N GLY A 201 -7.42 -28.29 -30.80
CA GLY A 201 -7.63 -28.85 -29.46
C GLY A 201 -8.26 -27.91 -28.42
N SER A 202 -9.53 -27.59 -28.58
CA SER A 202 -10.48 -27.51 -27.44
C SER A 202 -11.38 -28.76 -27.56
N PRO A 203 -12.09 -29.29 -26.54
CA PRO A 203 -12.58 -28.63 -25.31
C PRO A 203 -12.67 -29.52 -24.01
N SER A 204 -13.17 -28.91 -22.94
CA SER A 204 -14.21 -29.44 -22.02
C SER A 204 -13.88 -30.20 -20.71
N LEU A 205 -14.52 -29.68 -19.63
CA LEU A 205 -15.43 -30.32 -18.64
C LEU A 205 -14.94 -31.11 -17.40
N SER A 206 -15.67 -30.82 -16.30
CA SER A 206 -15.99 -31.61 -15.09
C SER A 206 -14.87 -31.76 -14.02
N GLY A 207 -15.02 -31.27 -12.77
CA GLY A 207 -15.89 -31.76 -11.67
C GLY A 207 -15.14 -32.83 -10.83
N PRO A 208 -15.34 -33.07 -9.50
CA PRO A 208 -16.55 -32.82 -8.71
C PRO A 208 -16.37 -32.35 -7.23
N SER A 209 -17.53 -32.12 -6.61
CA SER A 209 -17.84 -31.98 -5.17
C SER A 209 -17.24 -33.04 -4.21
N ARG A 210 -16.87 -32.59 -2.99
CA ARG A 210 -17.04 -33.28 -1.69
C ARG A 210 -17.19 -32.18 -0.61
N LYS A 211 -18.34 -31.87 -0.01
CA LYS A 211 -19.19 -32.58 0.98
C LYS A 211 -18.45 -33.20 2.19
N LYS A 212 -18.80 -32.63 3.37
CA LYS A 212 -18.89 -33.20 4.74
C LYS A 212 -17.58 -33.42 5.51
N LYS A 213 -17.46 -32.83 6.71
CA LYS A 213 -17.97 -33.42 7.96
C LYS A 213 -17.85 -32.44 9.13
N ALA A 214 -18.91 -32.42 9.95
CA ALA A 214 -18.94 -31.85 11.29
C ALA A 214 -18.12 -32.71 12.26
N LEU A 215 -17.56 -32.07 13.27
CA LEU A 215 -17.25 -32.70 14.56
C LEU A 215 -17.48 -31.67 15.66
N ALA A 216 -18.60 -31.89 16.36
CA ALA A 216 -18.87 -31.32 17.66
C ALA A 216 -17.88 -31.91 18.66
N LEU A 217 -17.31 -31.07 19.52
CA LEU A 217 -16.76 -31.49 20.80
C LEU A 217 -17.31 -30.56 21.87
N ASP A 218 -18.42 -31.06 22.38
CA ASP A 218 -18.94 -30.84 23.71
C ASP A 218 -17.80 -30.97 24.74
N ASN A 219 -17.62 -29.97 25.59
CA ASN A 219 -17.00 -30.23 26.89
C ASN A 219 -17.65 -29.37 27.97
N SER A 220 -18.50 -30.09 28.69
CA SER A 220 -19.17 -29.74 29.91
C SER A 220 -18.19 -29.49 31.07
N ARG A 221 -18.71 -28.83 32.12
CA ARG A 221 -18.19 -28.65 33.50
C ARG A 221 -17.20 -27.49 33.66
N SER A 222 -17.29 -26.65 34.69
CA SER A 222 -17.86 -26.85 36.02
C SER A 222 -18.36 -25.55 36.64
N SER A 223 -19.58 -25.63 37.17
CA SER A 223 -20.08 -24.85 38.29
C SER A 223 -19.10 -24.78 39.47
N SER A 224 -18.99 -23.63 40.11
CA SER A 224 -19.03 -23.53 41.58
C SER A 224 -19.29 -22.08 42.06
N PRO A 225 -19.82 -21.90 43.28
CA PRO A 225 -20.71 -20.81 43.60
C PRO A 225 -20.22 -19.91 44.76
N THR A 226 -21.06 -18.93 45.09
CA THR A 226 -21.21 -18.25 46.39
C THR A 226 -20.08 -17.36 46.92
N GLY A 227 -20.48 -16.13 47.24
CA GLY A 227 -19.69 -15.17 48.03
C GLY A 227 -20.50 -13.95 48.43
N SER A 228 -21.60 -14.15 49.15
CA SER A 228 -22.33 -13.10 49.85
C SER A 228 -21.58 -12.66 51.11
N LYS A 229 -21.44 -11.35 51.36
CA LYS A 229 -21.70 -10.64 52.64
C LYS A 229 -21.07 -9.24 52.65
N LYS A 230 -21.89 -8.22 52.93
CA LYS A 230 -21.86 -7.30 54.09
C LYS A 230 -20.63 -6.36 54.10
N GLN A 231 -20.75 -5.06 54.36
CA GLN A 231 -21.68 -4.33 55.21
C GLN A 231 -21.64 -2.86 54.81
#